data_AF-A0AA37IFF0-F1
#
_entry.id   AF-A0AA37IFF0-F1
#
_cell.length_a   1.000
_cell.length_b   1.000
_cell.length_c   1.000
_cell.angle_alpha   90.00
_cell.angle_beta   90.00
_cell.angle_gamma   90.00
#
_symmetry.space_group_name_H-M   'P 1'
#
loop_
_entity.id
_entity.type
_entity.pdbx_description
1 polymer ?
#
loop_
_entity_poly.entity_id
_entity_poly.type
_entity_poly.pdbx_seq_one_letter_code
_entity_poly.pdbx_strand_id
1 'polypeptide(L)'
;MKEKDKRQMILEAFRASEFKWRTASGLAKDTGLPVLAIESFLEQSPDVTRSKKFNSHGQLLYALKPGVTTAARSEHVFLFQSVPERYDLREKLIPGTRDTWYATRYRRDMCRGDIVFFWLAGEPNYRGIYGWGSLLGLPYQKSEWDSYGVDVQYEVSFREPILASSLVGDNVLREMLIFRAPQATNFLLSSDEANSLLRFLKDRGEELPAIGS
;
A
#
# COMPACT_ATOMS: atom_id res chain seq x y z
N MET A 1 -5.37 -19.14 8.29
CA MET A 1 -5.45 -17.68 8.38
C MET A 1 -5.24 -17.27 9.82
N LYS A 2 -4.35 -16.30 10.11
CA LYS A 2 -4.06 -15.89 11.48
C LYS A 2 -5.17 -14.96 12.00
N GLU A 3 -5.35 -14.90 13.31
CA GLU A 3 -6.43 -14.13 13.93
C GLU A 3 -6.28 -12.62 13.76
N LYS A 4 -5.02 -12.16 13.63
CA LYS A 4 -4.70 -10.78 13.26
C LYS A 4 -5.21 -10.42 11.86
N ASP A 5 -5.11 -11.35 10.92
CA ASP A 5 -5.54 -11.15 9.53
C ASP A 5 -7.08 -11.05 9.47
N LYS A 6 -7.79 -11.93 10.20
CA LYS A 6 -9.26 -11.89 10.28
C LYS A 6 -9.77 -10.57 10.85
N ARG A 7 -9.19 -10.12 11.96
CA ARG A 7 -9.55 -8.82 12.57
C ARG A 7 -9.39 -7.68 11.57
N GLN A 8 -8.28 -7.64 10.85
CA GLN A 8 -8.01 -6.59 9.87
C GLN A 8 -9.07 -6.57 8.76
N MET A 9 -9.38 -7.72 8.17
CA MET A 9 -10.38 -7.85 7.11
C MET A 9 -11.76 -7.34 7.54
N ILE A 10 -12.18 -7.67 8.77
CA ILE A 10 -13.50 -7.25 9.29
C ILE A 10 -13.55 -5.72 9.48
N LEU A 11 -12.49 -5.14 10.04
CA LEU A 11 -12.41 -3.70 10.27
C LEU A 11 -12.32 -2.91 8.96
N GLU A 12 -11.64 -3.43 7.96
CA GLU A 12 -11.61 -2.85 6.60
C GLU A 12 -12.99 -2.91 5.93
N ALA A 13 -13.71 -4.03 6.05
CA ALA A 13 -15.07 -4.15 5.51
C ALA A 13 -16.05 -3.16 6.15
N PHE A 14 -15.87 -2.81 7.43
CA PHE A 14 -16.63 -1.71 8.04
C PHE A 14 -16.34 -0.36 7.37
N ARG A 15 -15.06 -0.03 7.13
CA ARG A 15 -14.66 1.27 6.56
C ARG A 15 -14.94 1.41 5.08
N ALA A 16 -14.82 0.32 4.33
CA ALA A 16 -15.14 0.28 2.91
C ALA A 16 -16.66 0.42 2.64
N SER A 17 -17.49 0.34 3.69
CA SER A 17 -18.93 0.46 3.55
C SER A 17 -19.41 1.89 3.57
N GLU A 18 -20.35 2.19 2.68
CA GLU A 18 -21.14 3.42 2.73
C GLU A 18 -22.15 3.42 3.89
N PHE A 19 -22.40 2.25 4.50
CA PHE A 19 -23.34 2.11 5.60
C PHE A 19 -22.63 2.19 6.94
N LYS A 20 -23.02 3.20 7.73
CA LYS A 20 -22.55 3.37 9.12
C LYS A 20 -22.81 2.13 10.00
N TRP A 21 -23.89 1.40 9.74
CA TRP A 21 -24.30 0.21 10.48
C TRP A 21 -24.30 -1.01 9.57
N ARG A 22 -23.62 -2.09 9.99
CA ARG A 22 -23.49 -3.34 9.24
C ARG A 22 -24.07 -4.51 10.01
N THR A 23 -24.50 -5.55 9.29
CA THR A 23 -24.86 -6.85 9.88
C THR A 23 -23.68 -7.82 9.77
N ALA A 24 -23.66 -8.85 10.62
CA ALA A 24 -22.66 -9.91 10.53
C ALA A 24 -22.68 -10.61 9.16
N SER A 25 -23.87 -10.85 8.60
CA SER A 25 -24.02 -11.43 7.25
C SER A 25 -23.52 -10.52 6.14
N GLY A 26 -23.72 -9.20 6.26
CA GLY A 26 -23.20 -8.25 5.30
C GLY A 26 -21.67 -8.24 5.29
N LEU A 27 -21.05 -8.22 6.47
CA LEU A 27 -19.59 -8.29 6.60
C LEU A 27 -19.04 -9.63 6.12
N ALA A 28 -19.71 -10.74 6.43
CA ALA A 28 -19.33 -12.07 5.95
C ALA A 28 -19.29 -12.14 4.41
N LYS A 29 -20.24 -11.48 3.74
CA LYS A 29 -20.27 -11.38 2.27
C LYS A 29 -19.08 -10.58 1.74
N ASP A 30 -18.73 -9.47 2.39
CA ASP A 30 -17.63 -8.60 1.97
C ASP A 30 -16.26 -9.25 2.20
N THR A 31 -16.08 -9.93 3.33
CA THR A 31 -14.79 -10.51 3.73
C THR A 31 -14.59 -11.95 3.28
N GLY A 32 -15.66 -12.64 2.85
CA GLY A 32 -15.64 -14.09 2.58
C GLY A 32 -15.43 -14.95 3.83
N LEU A 33 -15.63 -14.39 5.03
CA LEU A 33 -15.46 -15.10 6.30
C LEU A 33 -16.78 -15.76 6.73
N PRO A 34 -16.75 -16.89 7.44
CA PRO A 34 -17.97 -17.49 8.00
C PRO A 34 -18.70 -16.53 8.94
N VAL A 35 -20.04 -16.45 8.83
CA VAL A 35 -20.88 -15.55 9.64
C VAL A 35 -20.61 -15.73 11.14
N LEU A 36 -20.49 -16.98 11.61
CA LEU A 36 -20.19 -17.26 13.03
C LEU A 36 -18.84 -16.69 13.49
N ALA A 37 -17.84 -16.65 12.60
CA ALA A 37 -16.54 -16.07 12.92
C ALA A 37 -16.64 -14.53 13.03
N ILE A 38 -17.46 -13.92 12.17
CA ILE A 38 -17.78 -12.49 12.26
C ILE A 38 -18.52 -12.21 13.56
N GLU A 39 -19.58 -12.94 13.89
CA GLU A 39 -20.38 -12.73 15.11
C GLU A 39 -19.53 -12.87 16.38
N SER A 40 -18.70 -13.90 16.46
CA SER A 40 -17.77 -14.11 17.57
C SER A 40 -16.83 -12.91 17.75
N PHE A 41 -16.27 -12.40 16.65
CA PHE A 41 -15.45 -11.18 16.69
C PHE A 41 -16.25 -9.96 17.15
N LEU A 42 -17.43 -9.72 16.58
CA LEU A 42 -18.23 -8.51 16.85
C LEU A 42 -18.69 -8.44 18.31
N GLU A 43 -19.06 -9.56 18.92
CA GLU A 43 -19.51 -9.62 20.31
C GLU A 43 -18.36 -9.47 21.32
N GLN A 44 -17.13 -9.84 20.94
CA GLN A 44 -15.95 -9.77 21.81
C GLN A 44 -15.09 -8.52 21.58
N SER A 45 -15.31 -7.83 20.46
CA SER A 45 -14.44 -6.74 20.03
C SER A 45 -14.71 -5.44 20.81
N PRO A 46 -13.70 -4.85 21.47
CA PRO A 46 -13.86 -3.54 22.12
C PRO A 46 -14.03 -2.41 21.09
N ASP A 47 -13.73 -2.67 19.82
CA ASP A 47 -13.72 -1.73 18.70
C ASP A 47 -15.10 -1.51 18.07
N VAL A 48 -16.07 -2.35 18.43
CA VAL A 48 -17.38 -2.38 17.79
C VAL A 48 -18.44 -1.97 18.81
N THR A 49 -19.43 -1.21 18.36
CA THR A 49 -20.66 -0.94 19.10
C THR A 49 -21.79 -1.73 18.48
N ARG A 50 -22.50 -2.49 19.32
CA ARG A 50 -23.75 -3.15 18.97
C ARG A 50 -24.92 -2.19 19.13
N SER A 51 -25.77 -2.10 18.12
CA SER A 51 -27.03 -1.36 18.17
C SER A 51 -28.05 -2.08 19.05
N LYS A 52 -28.95 -1.31 19.67
CA LYS A 52 -30.17 -1.84 20.29
C LYS A 52 -31.27 -2.14 19.26
N LYS A 53 -31.09 -1.70 18.01
CA LYS A 53 -32.04 -1.84 16.91
C LYS A 53 -31.59 -2.92 15.93
N PHE A 54 -32.57 -3.55 15.31
CA PHE A 54 -32.39 -4.56 14.27
C PHE A 54 -32.66 -3.96 12.89
N ASN A 55 -32.15 -4.57 11.84
CA ASN A 55 -32.58 -4.26 10.48
C ASN A 55 -33.99 -4.82 10.19
N SER A 56 -34.52 -4.58 8.99
CA SER A 56 -35.83 -5.08 8.55
C SER A 56 -35.95 -6.62 8.52
N HIS A 57 -34.82 -7.34 8.59
CA HIS A 57 -34.75 -8.80 8.60
C HIS A 57 -34.45 -9.36 10.00
N GLY A 58 -34.57 -8.55 11.06
CA GLY A 58 -34.33 -9.00 12.44
C GLY A 58 -32.86 -9.23 12.80
N GLN A 59 -31.92 -8.74 12.00
CA GLN A 59 -30.49 -8.91 12.25
C GLN A 59 -29.93 -7.78 13.10
N LEU A 60 -29.00 -8.12 13.99
CA LEU A 60 -28.26 -7.15 14.80
C LEU A 60 -27.37 -6.26 13.92
N LEU A 61 -27.32 -4.98 14.30
CA LEU A 61 -26.52 -3.96 13.63
C LEU A 61 -25.30 -3.61 14.49
N TYR A 62 -24.17 -3.43 13.82
CA TYR A 62 -22.87 -3.13 14.41
C TYR A 62 -22.26 -1.93 13.71
N ALA A 63 -21.49 -1.13 14.44
CA ALA A 63 -20.72 -0.02 13.89
C ALA A 63 -19.35 0.06 14.58
N LEU A 64 -18.35 0.61 13.90
CA LEU A 64 -17.08 0.94 14.56
C LEU A 64 -17.29 2.06 15.58
N LYS A 65 -16.65 1.96 16.74
CA LYS A 65 -16.60 3.09 17.68
C LYS A 65 -15.79 4.25 17.07
N PRO A 66 -16.16 5.50 17.37
CA PRO A 66 -15.32 6.65 17.03
C PRO A 66 -13.92 6.46 17.63
N GLY A 67 -12.87 6.76 16.87
CA GLY A 67 -11.48 6.61 17.32
C GLY A 67 -10.95 5.17 17.28
N VAL A 68 -11.72 4.21 16.76
CA VAL A 68 -11.20 2.88 16.41
C VAL A 68 -10.36 3.01 15.15
N THR A 69 -9.13 3.39 15.41
CA THR A 69 -8.00 3.13 14.55
C THR A 69 -7.71 1.64 14.75
N THR A 70 -7.86 0.84 13.69
CA THR A 70 -6.91 -0.28 13.58
C THR A 70 -5.55 0.39 13.68
N ALA A 71 -4.58 -0.15 14.43
CA ALA A 71 -3.19 0.30 14.35
C ALA A 71 -2.96 0.81 12.93
N ALA A 72 -2.68 2.12 12.79
CA ALA A 72 -2.74 2.84 11.53
C ALA A 72 -2.29 1.88 10.44
N ARG A 73 -3.15 1.60 9.44
CA ARG A 73 -2.80 0.67 8.36
C ARG A 73 -1.37 1.05 7.98
N SER A 74 -0.40 0.16 8.23
CA SER A 74 0.97 0.56 7.97
C SER A 74 1.00 0.76 6.47
N GLU A 75 1.20 2.01 6.04
CA GLU A 75 1.26 2.33 4.63
C GLU A 75 2.30 1.40 4.02
N HIS A 76 1.86 0.60 3.06
CA HIS A 76 2.81 -0.27 2.39
C HIS A 76 3.74 0.61 1.59
N VAL A 77 5.02 0.26 1.62
CA VAL A 77 6.03 0.96 0.85
C VAL A 77 6.43 0.07 -0.30
N PHE A 78 6.18 0.54 -1.51
CA PHE A 78 6.52 -0.15 -2.73
C PHE A 78 7.71 0.51 -3.42
N LEU A 79 8.38 -0.27 -4.26
CA LEU A 79 9.35 0.21 -5.24
C LEU A 79 8.86 -0.20 -6.62
N PHE A 80 8.62 0.78 -7.49
CA PHE A 80 8.17 0.55 -8.87
C PHE A 80 9.32 0.80 -9.82
N GLN A 81 9.61 -0.18 -10.67
CA GLN A 81 10.73 -0.16 -11.58
C GLN A 81 10.27 0.19 -13.00
N SER A 82 10.99 1.11 -13.64
CA SER A 82 10.94 1.35 -15.08
C SER A 82 12.30 1.10 -15.75
N VAL A 83 12.31 1.08 -17.08
CA VAL A 83 13.52 1.08 -17.91
C VAL A 83 13.51 2.32 -18.79
N PRO A 84 14.66 2.97 -19.07
CA PRO A 84 14.72 4.24 -19.81
C PRO A 84 14.05 4.17 -21.18
N GLU A 85 14.17 3.04 -21.89
CA GLU A 85 13.64 2.87 -23.24
C GLU A 85 12.12 2.88 -23.29
N ARG A 86 11.46 2.60 -22.16
CA ARG A 86 10.00 2.61 -22.03
C ARG A 86 9.47 3.81 -21.27
N TYR A 87 10.14 4.18 -20.19
CA TYR A 87 9.70 5.22 -19.28
C TYR A 87 10.88 5.77 -18.47
N ASP A 88 11.51 6.82 -18.99
CA ASP A 88 12.67 7.46 -18.37
C ASP A 88 12.26 8.42 -17.25
N LEU A 89 12.55 8.04 -16.01
CA LEU A 89 12.19 8.82 -14.82
C LEU A 89 12.89 10.18 -14.76
N ARG A 90 14.04 10.35 -15.43
CA ARG A 90 14.76 11.63 -15.49
C ARG A 90 13.94 12.73 -16.14
N GLU A 91 13.02 12.35 -17.02
CA GLU A 91 12.17 13.27 -17.77
C GLU A 91 10.71 13.21 -17.32
N LYS A 92 10.25 12.03 -16.89
CA LYS A 92 8.82 11.76 -16.65
C LYS A 92 8.39 11.97 -15.21
N LEU A 93 9.30 11.93 -14.25
CA LEU A 93 8.96 12.09 -12.83
C LEU A 93 8.83 13.58 -12.48
N ILE A 94 7.64 14.12 -12.77
CA ILE A 94 7.31 15.53 -12.55
C ILE A 94 6.36 15.64 -11.34
N PRO A 95 6.80 16.24 -10.22
CA PRO A 95 5.95 16.44 -9.04
C PRO A 95 4.62 17.11 -9.37
N GLY A 96 3.54 16.70 -8.70
CA GLY A 96 2.19 17.20 -8.93
C GLY A 96 1.46 16.57 -10.13
N THR A 97 2.12 15.74 -10.93
CA THR A 97 1.48 15.00 -12.03
C THR A 97 1.05 13.58 -11.63
N ARG A 98 0.16 13.01 -12.43
CA ARG A 98 -0.37 11.66 -12.25
C ARG A 98 0.04 10.78 -13.41
N ASP A 99 0.25 9.50 -13.13
CA ASP A 99 0.46 8.50 -14.16
C ASP A 99 -0.14 7.14 -13.75
N THR A 100 -0.30 6.26 -14.72
CA THR A 100 -0.66 4.86 -14.48
C THR A 100 0.58 3.99 -14.58
N TRP A 101 0.83 3.20 -13.55
CA TRP A 101 1.90 2.21 -13.51
C TRP A 101 1.36 0.80 -13.60
N TYR A 102 2.15 -0.13 -14.14
CA TYR A 102 1.83 -1.54 -14.09
C TYR A 102 1.79 -2.05 -12.65
N ALA A 103 0.78 -2.86 -12.32
CA ALA A 103 0.61 -3.53 -11.03
C ALA A 103 0.64 -5.05 -11.21
N THR A 104 1.79 -5.59 -11.63
CA THR A 104 1.91 -7.02 -12.00
C THR A 104 2.02 -7.94 -10.77
N ARG A 105 2.47 -7.40 -9.63
CA ARG A 105 2.64 -8.11 -8.35
C ARG A 105 2.06 -7.30 -7.19
N TYR A 106 1.82 -7.96 -6.05
CA TYR A 106 1.36 -7.33 -4.79
C TYR A 106 0.05 -6.55 -4.88
N ARG A 107 -0.79 -6.81 -5.89
CA ARG A 107 -2.05 -6.08 -6.12
C ARG A 107 -3.00 -6.10 -4.94
N ARG A 108 -3.00 -7.19 -4.16
CA ARG A 108 -3.87 -7.36 -3.00
C ARG A 108 -3.42 -6.51 -1.81
N ASP A 109 -2.16 -6.07 -1.82
CA ASP A 109 -1.56 -5.27 -0.77
C ASP A 109 -1.68 -3.76 -1.08
N MET A 110 -1.79 -3.39 -2.36
CA MET A 110 -1.89 -2.00 -2.83
C MET A 110 -3.24 -1.35 -2.51
N CYS A 111 -3.20 -0.18 -1.86
CA CYS A 111 -4.33 0.71 -1.67
C CYS A 111 -3.94 2.18 -1.78
N ARG A 112 -4.96 3.04 -1.85
CA ARG A 112 -4.80 4.50 -1.76
C ARG A 112 -3.97 4.89 -0.53
N GLY A 113 -3.00 5.78 -0.74
CA GLY A 113 -2.14 6.32 0.31
C GLY A 113 -0.86 5.52 0.54
N ASP A 114 -0.76 4.29 0.04
CA ASP A 114 0.51 3.55 0.09
C ASP A 114 1.60 4.31 -0.69
N ILE A 115 2.83 4.24 -0.20
CA ILE A 115 3.98 4.98 -0.72
C ILE A 115 4.64 4.17 -1.84
N VAL A 116 5.06 4.87 -2.89
CA VAL A 116 5.82 4.30 -3.99
C VAL A 116 7.11 5.07 -4.20
N PHE A 117 8.24 4.37 -4.12
CA PHE A 117 9.51 4.86 -4.63
C PHE A 117 9.67 4.46 -6.10
N PHE A 118 10.21 5.35 -6.92
CA PHE A 118 10.37 5.10 -8.35
C PHE A 118 11.83 4.81 -8.71
N TRP A 119 12.06 3.61 -9.21
CA TRP A 119 13.38 3.08 -9.57
C TRP A 119 13.57 3.06 -11.09
N LEU A 120 14.66 3.65 -11.56
CA LEU A 120 15.11 3.49 -12.94
C LEU A 120 16.12 2.34 -13.00
N ALA A 121 15.80 1.29 -13.75
CA ALA A 121 16.73 0.21 -14.05
C ALA A 121 17.70 0.61 -15.17
N GLY A 122 18.71 -0.22 -15.41
CA GLY A 122 19.70 0.00 -16.48
C GLY A 122 21.12 -0.02 -15.93
N GLU A 123 21.97 0.85 -16.47
CA GLU A 123 23.40 0.85 -16.19
C GLU A 123 23.76 1.28 -14.76
N PRO A 124 24.89 0.81 -14.20
CA PRO A 124 25.29 1.09 -12.82
C PRO A 124 25.44 2.58 -12.46
N ASN A 125 25.72 3.46 -13.43
CA ASN A 125 25.94 4.89 -13.22
C ASN A 125 24.66 5.70 -13.05
N TYR A 126 23.50 5.19 -13.48
CA TYR A 126 22.21 5.88 -13.34
C TYR A 126 21.12 5.03 -12.69
N ARG A 127 21.31 3.71 -12.55
CA ARG A 127 20.28 2.87 -11.92
C ARG A 127 20.10 3.23 -10.45
N GLY A 128 18.86 3.43 -10.02
CA GLY A 128 18.58 3.90 -8.67
C GLY A 128 17.19 4.50 -8.50
N ILE A 129 16.97 5.15 -7.36
CA ILE A 129 15.69 5.76 -6.99
C ILE A 129 15.71 7.25 -7.34
N TYR A 130 14.68 7.72 -8.05
CA TYR A 130 14.60 9.08 -8.58
C TYR A 130 13.60 9.98 -7.84
N GLY A 131 12.73 9.38 -7.03
CA GLY A 131 11.72 10.13 -6.31
C GLY A 131 10.71 9.20 -5.67
N TRP A 132 9.64 9.79 -5.13
CA TRP A 132 8.54 9.05 -4.54
C TRP A 132 7.19 9.71 -4.80
N GLY A 133 6.15 8.92 -4.56
CA GLY A 133 4.77 9.31 -4.74
C GLY A 133 3.82 8.46 -3.92
N SER A 134 2.52 8.63 -4.16
CA SER A 134 1.46 7.93 -3.46
C SER A 134 0.54 7.19 -4.44
N LEU A 135 0.02 6.03 -4.03
CA LEU A 135 -1.03 5.35 -4.77
C LEU A 135 -2.36 6.10 -4.63
N LEU A 136 -3.07 6.29 -5.74
CA LEU A 136 -4.36 6.99 -5.77
C LEU A 136 -5.56 6.07 -5.57
N GLY A 137 -5.38 4.76 -5.61
CA GLY A 137 -6.47 3.80 -5.55
C GLY A 137 -6.01 2.35 -5.60
N LEU A 138 -6.99 1.46 -5.78
CA LEU A 138 -6.77 0.04 -5.98
C LEU A 138 -6.31 -0.23 -7.43
N PRO A 139 -5.50 -1.28 -7.65
CA PRO A 139 -5.21 -1.73 -9.00
C PRO A 139 -6.47 -2.13 -9.77
N TYR A 140 -6.52 -1.81 -11.05
CA TYR A 140 -7.63 -2.11 -11.95
C TYR A 140 -7.13 -2.81 -13.21
N GLN A 141 -7.98 -3.61 -13.84
CA GLN A 141 -7.65 -4.24 -15.12
C GLN A 141 -7.63 -3.18 -16.23
N LYS A 142 -6.55 -3.16 -17.02
CA LYS A 142 -6.34 -2.22 -18.13
C LYS A 142 -6.24 -3.02 -19.42
N SER A 143 -7.31 -2.97 -20.21
CA SER A 143 -7.49 -3.81 -21.41
C SER A 143 -6.41 -3.61 -22.46
N GLU A 144 -5.91 -2.39 -22.63
CA GLU A 144 -4.88 -2.05 -23.62
C GLU A 144 -3.54 -2.70 -23.31
N TRP A 145 -3.32 -3.12 -22.06
CA TRP A 145 -2.06 -3.69 -21.57
C TRP A 145 -2.13 -5.18 -21.33
N ASP A 146 -3.33 -5.77 -21.47
CA ASP A 146 -3.64 -7.13 -21.01
C ASP A 146 -3.09 -7.39 -19.58
N SER A 147 -3.21 -6.39 -18.72
CA SER A 147 -2.60 -6.38 -17.39
C SER A 147 -3.38 -5.50 -16.41
N TYR A 148 -2.84 -5.33 -15.21
CA TYR A 148 -3.38 -4.40 -14.22
C TYR A 148 -2.57 -3.11 -14.19
N GLY A 149 -3.27 -1.98 -14.13
CA GLY A 149 -2.71 -0.67 -13.84
C GLY A 149 -3.05 -0.23 -12.42
N VAL A 150 -2.26 0.69 -11.88
CA VAL A 150 -2.58 1.44 -10.68
C VAL A 150 -2.16 2.89 -10.89
N ASP A 151 -3.01 3.82 -10.51
CA ASP A 151 -2.70 5.24 -10.67
C ASP A 151 -1.88 5.74 -9.48
N VAL A 152 -0.89 6.57 -9.78
CA VAL A 152 0.03 7.18 -8.82
C VAL A 152 0.01 8.70 -8.99
N GLN A 153 0.33 9.39 -7.90
CA GLN A 153 0.64 10.82 -7.89
C GLN A 153 2.13 10.96 -7.58
N TYR A 154 2.88 11.67 -8.43
CA TYR A 154 4.26 12.02 -8.12
C TYR A 154 4.26 13.17 -7.12
N GLU A 155 4.95 12.97 -6.00
CA GLU A 155 4.99 13.94 -4.91
C GLU A 155 6.35 14.63 -4.91
N VAL A 156 7.44 13.86 -5.03
CA VAL A 156 8.81 14.38 -4.96
C VAL A 156 9.67 13.78 -6.06
N SER A 157 10.47 14.62 -6.70
CA SER A 157 11.57 14.25 -7.57
C SER A 157 12.88 14.67 -6.89
N PHE A 158 13.81 13.73 -6.72
CA PHE A 158 15.07 14.01 -6.05
C PHE A 158 15.99 14.83 -6.95
N ARG A 159 16.73 15.74 -6.33
CA ARG A 159 17.72 16.54 -7.07
C ARG A 159 18.84 15.67 -7.65
N GLU A 160 19.24 14.66 -6.90
CA GLU A 160 20.19 13.64 -7.33
C GLU A 160 19.62 12.25 -7.03
N PRO A 161 19.67 11.30 -7.98
CA PRO A 161 19.15 9.97 -7.76
C PRO A 161 19.95 9.23 -6.68
N ILE A 162 19.25 8.40 -5.92
CA ILE A 162 19.88 7.47 -4.99
C ILE A 162 20.31 6.25 -5.78
N LEU A 163 21.60 6.22 -6.14
CA LEU A 163 22.16 5.17 -6.98
C LEU A 163 22.16 3.82 -6.25
N ALA A 164 21.97 2.75 -7.01
CA ALA A 164 22.07 1.38 -6.49
C ALA A 164 23.38 1.12 -5.73
N SER A 165 24.50 1.70 -6.19
CA SER A 165 25.81 1.55 -5.57
C SER A 165 25.85 2.09 -4.13
N SER A 166 25.11 3.16 -3.81
CA SER A 166 25.05 3.68 -2.45
C SER A 166 24.17 2.84 -1.52
N LEU A 167 23.19 2.12 -2.08
CA LEU A 167 22.27 1.27 -1.32
C LEU A 167 22.89 -0.09 -0.95
N VAL A 168 23.76 -0.62 -1.79
CA VAL A 168 24.45 -1.91 -1.55
C VAL A 168 25.42 -1.84 -0.37
N GLY A 169 25.85 -0.65 0.04
CA GLY A 169 26.68 -0.44 1.24
C GLY A 169 25.93 -0.64 2.57
N ASP A 170 24.60 -0.57 2.57
CA ASP A 170 23.77 -0.73 3.76
C ASP A 170 23.36 -2.20 3.95
N ASN A 171 23.50 -2.72 5.18
CA ASN A 171 23.23 -4.14 5.49
C ASN A 171 21.77 -4.54 5.31
N VAL A 172 20.82 -3.59 5.37
CA VAL A 172 19.40 -3.84 5.18
C VAL A 172 19.03 -3.61 3.71
N LEU A 173 19.41 -2.47 3.14
CA LEU A 173 19.00 -2.09 1.79
C LEU A 173 19.63 -2.97 0.71
N ARG A 174 20.82 -3.52 0.93
CA ARG A 174 21.43 -4.47 -0.03
C ARG A 174 20.61 -5.75 -0.22
N GLU A 175 19.75 -6.10 0.74
CA GLU A 175 18.91 -7.30 0.70
C GLU A 175 17.59 -7.07 -0.06
N MET A 176 17.32 -5.83 -0.49
CA MET A 176 16.11 -5.49 -1.23
C MET A 176 15.90 -6.42 -2.43
N LEU A 177 14.65 -6.84 -2.60
CA LEU A 177 14.29 -7.81 -3.63
C LEU A 177 14.65 -7.36 -5.04
N ILE A 178 14.73 -6.05 -5.30
CA ILE A 178 15.14 -5.52 -6.62
C ILE A 178 16.55 -5.95 -7.04
N PHE A 179 17.47 -6.15 -6.09
CA PHE A 179 18.82 -6.63 -6.39
C PHE A 179 18.88 -8.12 -6.69
N ARG A 180 17.94 -8.89 -6.14
CA ARG A 180 17.87 -10.35 -6.27
C ARG A 180 16.97 -10.80 -7.42
N ALA A 181 15.98 -9.99 -7.78
CA ALA A 181 15.00 -10.26 -8.82
C ALA A 181 14.74 -9.02 -9.69
N PRO A 182 15.77 -8.47 -10.39
CA PRO A 182 15.66 -7.20 -11.13
C PRO A 182 14.73 -7.25 -12.34
N GLN A 183 14.22 -8.43 -12.72
CA GLN A 183 13.29 -8.57 -13.84
C GLN A 183 11.82 -8.29 -13.46
N ALA A 184 11.51 -8.13 -12.16
CA ALA A 184 10.17 -7.75 -11.72
C ALA A 184 9.93 -6.24 -11.80
N THR A 185 8.67 -5.82 -11.87
CA THR A 185 8.29 -4.39 -12.04
C THR A 185 7.82 -3.72 -10.75
N ASN A 186 7.32 -4.50 -9.79
CA ASN A 186 6.82 -4.01 -8.50
C ASN A 186 7.44 -4.83 -7.39
N PHE A 187 7.93 -4.15 -6.35
CA PHE A 187 8.51 -4.75 -5.16
C PHE A 187 7.82 -4.18 -3.92
N LEU A 188 7.53 -5.04 -2.95
CA LEU A 188 7.07 -4.61 -1.62
C LEU A 188 8.28 -4.56 -0.69
N LEU A 189 8.50 -3.43 -0.04
CA LEU A 189 9.53 -3.27 0.97
C LEU A 189 9.00 -3.77 2.32
N SER A 190 9.86 -4.44 3.06
CA SER A 190 9.67 -4.71 4.48
C SER A 190 9.74 -3.42 5.30
N SER A 191 9.22 -3.44 6.53
CA SER A 191 9.32 -2.30 7.44
C SER A 191 10.77 -1.88 7.71
N ASP A 192 11.70 -2.83 7.80
CA ASP A 192 13.12 -2.53 8.04
C ASP A 192 13.77 -1.86 6.83
N GLU A 193 13.48 -2.33 5.61
CA GLU A 193 13.96 -1.72 4.37
C GLU A 193 13.39 -0.31 4.21
N ALA A 194 12.08 -0.13 4.42
CA ALA A 194 11.43 1.18 4.35
C ALA A 194 12.05 2.15 5.38
N ASN A 195 12.21 1.73 6.64
CA ASN A 195 12.82 2.56 7.68
C ASN A 195 14.30 2.87 7.40
N SER A 196 15.05 1.94 6.80
CA SER A 196 16.43 2.19 6.39
C SER A 196 16.48 3.22 5.24
N LEU A 197 15.58 3.09 4.25
CA LEU A 197 15.50 4.02 3.13
C LEU A 197 15.08 5.44 3.58
N LEU A 198 14.13 5.56 4.50
CA LEU A 198 13.75 6.86 5.08
C LEU A 198 14.91 7.52 5.83
N ARG A 199 15.70 6.75 6.59
CA ARG A 199 16.91 7.27 7.23
C ARG A 199 17.92 7.76 6.20
N PHE A 200 18.13 6.97 5.14
CA PHE A 200 19.01 7.35 4.04
C PHE A 200 18.58 8.67 3.36
N LEU A 201 17.28 8.84 3.13
CA LEU A 201 16.72 10.09 2.59
C LEU A 201 16.92 11.27 3.53
N LYS A 202 16.65 11.06 4.82
CA LYS A 202 16.80 12.08 5.86
C LYS A 202 18.25 12.57 5.96
N ASP A 203 19.21 11.67 5.91
CA ASP A 203 20.64 11.99 5.98
C ASP A 203 21.11 12.79 4.75
N ARG A 204 20.43 12.63 3.61
CA ARG A 204 20.65 13.42 2.39
C ARG A 204 19.91 14.76 2.38
N GLY A 205 19.03 15.01 3.36
CA GLY A 205 18.19 16.20 3.38
C GLY A 205 17.08 16.20 2.33
N GLU A 206 16.70 15.02 1.82
CA GLU A 206 15.59 14.86 0.88
C GLU A 206 14.24 14.94 1.60
N GLU A 207 13.20 15.34 0.86
CA GLU A 207 11.83 15.35 1.39
C GLU A 207 11.31 13.93 1.61
N LEU A 208 10.79 13.69 2.81
CA LEU A 208 10.33 12.37 3.25
C LEU A 208 8.85 12.18 2.98
N PRO A 209 8.40 10.98 2.55
CA PRO A 209 6.99 10.65 2.58
C PRO A 209 6.47 10.70 4.02
N ALA A 210 5.26 11.20 4.19
CA ALA A 210 4.55 11.15 5.45
C ALA A 210 4.11 9.70 5.70
N ILE A 211 5.00 8.90 6.28
CA ILE A 211 4.67 7.54 6.72
C ILE A 211 4.10 7.64 8.13
N GLY A 212 2.88 7.14 8.32
CA GLY A 212 2.09 7.24 9.56
C GLY A 212 2.91 7.35 10.85
N SER A 213 2.80 8.52 11.49
CA SER A 213 3.31 8.84 12.84
C SER A 213 2.54 8.12 13.94
#